data_AF-A0A5B7YBE1-F1
#
_entry.id   AF-A0A5B7YBE1-F1
#
_cell.length_a   1.000
_cell.length_b   1.000
_cell.length_c   1.000
_cell.angle_alpha   90.00
_cell.angle_beta   90.00
_cell.angle_gamma   90.00
#
_symmetry.space_group_name_H-M   'P 1'
#
loop_
_entity.id
_entity.type
_entity.pdbx_description
1 polymer ?
#
loop_
_entity_poly.entity_id
_entity_poly.type
_entity_poly.pdbx_seq_one_letter_code
_entity_poly.pdbx_strand_id
1 'polypeptide(L)'
;MQVQAAAVAEETLLSTSASSNVDGNACTRIASASTTTNDLDLDVLNTNFLSLVTETAVNVSSSTIYSEASVSGDYGSLNAMGTSYVEDLSINLFGLGELDLASLGLQVDADCLIQTSPNFEVLNVSGIAGLNLILNEQYGECTDMFCSMGVNALRLSFNAVDLTGLGLNIGNLDGLLNGDIVIGHSYAELTAQINEVPAPATLGIFSLVMLALGLSKRKSK
;
A
#
# COMPACT_ATOMS: atom_id res chain seq x y z
N MET A 1 42.92 -6.05 -1.49
CA MET A 1 42.20 -4.85 -1.00
C MET A 1 40.82 -5.35 -0.59
N GLN A 2 40.70 -5.76 0.68
CA GLN A 2 39.43 -6.24 1.24
C GLN A 2 38.62 -5.01 1.64
N VAL A 3 37.53 -4.75 0.92
CA VAL A 3 36.50 -3.83 1.41
C VAL A 3 35.57 -4.68 2.26
N GLN A 4 35.87 -4.69 3.54
CA GLN A 4 34.95 -5.14 4.58
C GLN A 4 33.86 -4.08 4.66
N ALA A 5 32.73 -4.31 3.97
CA ALA A 5 31.53 -3.52 4.19
C ALA A 5 31.00 -3.91 5.57
N ALA A 6 31.05 -2.94 6.48
CA ALA A 6 30.62 -3.09 7.86
C ALA A 6 29.16 -3.55 7.89
N ALA A 7 28.93 -4.65 8.60
CA ALA A 7 27.63 -5.02 9.10
C ALA A 7 27.13 -3.91 10.04
N VAL A 8 26.02 -3.30 9.65
CA VAL A 8 25.04 -2.73 10.57
C VAL A 8 23.70 -3.28 10.10
N ALA A 9 23.38 -4.50 10.54
CA ALA A 9 21.99 -4.91 10.61
C ALA A 9 21.40 -4.14 11.80
N GLU A 10 20.98 -2.90 11.57
CA GLU A 10 19.85 -2.38 12.33
C GLU A 10 18.67 -3.21 11.85
N GLU A 11 18.21 -4.16 12.67
CA GLU A 11 16.90 -4.81 12.48
C GLU A 11 15.84 -3.70 12.55
N THR A 12 15.64 -3.05 11.40
CA THR A 12 14.70 -1.96 11.26
C THR A 12 13.33 -2.61 11.20
N LEU A 13 12.65 -2.68 12.35
CA LEU A 13 11.31 -3.25 12.48
C LEU A 13 10.35 -2.66 11.43
N LEU A 14 10.47 -1.35 11.16
CA LEU A 14 9.66 -0.65 10.18
C LEU A 14 10.54 0.32 9.38
N SER A 15 10.64 0.08 8.07
CA SER A 15 11.27 0.97 7.10
C SER A 15 10.20 1.55 6.18
N THR A 16 10.12 2.88 6.11
CA THR A 16 9.22 3.58 5.19
C THR A 16 10.02 4.55 4.33
N SER A 17 9.66 4.64 3.06
CA SER A 17 10.27 5.58 2.13
C SER A 17 9.20 6.26 1.29
N ALA A 18 9.43 7.52 0.95
CA ALA A 18 8.62 8.27 0.02
C ALA A 18 9.55 9.11 -0.87
N SER A 19 9.26 9.16 -2.16
CA SER A 19 10.06 9.85 -3.17
C SER A 19 9.15 10.57 -4.16
N SER A 20 9.59 11.74 -4.61
CA SER A 20 8.94 12.48 -5.69
C SER A 20 9.96 13.28 -6.48
N ASN A 21 9.75 13.38 -7.80
CA ASN A 21 10.54 14.23 -8.68
C ASN A 21 9.73 15.42 -9.24
N VAL A 22 8.59 15.77 -8.63
CA VAL A 22 7.76 16.90 -9.05
C VAL A 22 8.49 18.21 -8.76
N ASP A 23 9.06 18.82 -9.80
CA ASP A 23 9.85 20.06 -9.72
C ASP A 23 9.25 21.22 -10.53
N GLY A 24 8.07 21.01 -11.14
CA GLY A 24 7.38 21.99 -11.98
C GLY A 24 7.91 22.12 -13.42
N ASN A 25 8.95 21.38 -13.82
CA ASN A 25 9.44 21.36 -15.20
C ASN A 25 8.59 20.43 -16.10
N ALA A 26 8.85 20.41 -17.41
CA ALA A 26 8.32 19.38 -18.30
C ALA A 26 9.15 18.09 -18.17
N CYS A 27 8.49 16.93 -18.06
CA CYS A 27 8.98 15.54 -18.13
C CYS A 27 8.04 14.64 -17.33
N THR A 28 8.14 13.31 -17.54
CA THR A 28 7.45 12.31 -16.71
C THR A 28 7.76 12.52 -15.24
N ARG A 29 6.69 12.67 -14.44
CA ARG A 29 6.76 12.76 -12.99
C ARG A 29 6.48 11.42 -12.35
N ILE A 30 7.03 11.25 -11.17
CA ILE A 30 6.95 10.05 -10.36
C ILE A 30 6.71 10.50 -8.92
N ALA A 31 5.75 9.87 -8.27
CA ALA A 31 5.64 9.80 -6.82
C ALA A 31 5.60 8.31 -6.44
N SER A 32 6.37 7.93 -5.43
CA SER A 32 6.31 6.57 -4.90
C SER A 32 6.43 6.59 -3.38
N ALA A 33 5.85 5.57 -2.77
CA ALA A 33 6.01 5.25 -1.37
C ALA A 33 6.18 3.75 -1.21
N SER A 34 7.02 3.33 -0.28
CA SER A 34 7.20 1.94 0.08
C SER A 34 7.25 1.78 1.59
N THR A 35 6.77 0.63 2.07
CA THR A 35 6.84 0.23 3.46
C THR A 35 7.35 -1.19 3.54
N THR A 36 8.23 -1.45 4.49
CA THR A 36 8.75 -2.77 4.83
C THR A 36 8.69 -2.93 6.34
N THR A 37 7.91 -3.88 6.80
CA THR A 37 7.92 -4.31 8.20
C THR A 37 8.69 -5.61 8.28
N ASN A 38 9.73 -5.65 9.10
CA ASN A 38 10.51 -6.87 9.35
C ASN A 38 10.15 -7.44 10.72
N ASP A 39 10.16 -8.75 10.87
CA ASP A 39 9.99 -9.47 12.14
C ASP A 39 8.74 -9.03 12.91
N LEU A 40 7.60 -8.96 12.21
CA LEU A 40 6.32 -8.66 12.83
C LEU A 40 5.93 -9.80 13.77
N ASP A 41 5.61 -9.45 15.01
CA ASP A 41 4.83 -10.27 15.94
C ASP A 41 3.79 -9.38 16.63
N LEU A 42 2.55 -9.46 16.16
CA LEU A 42 1.43 -8.66 16.64
C LEU A 42 0.44 -9.52 17.42
N ASP A 43 0.31 -9.25 18.72
CA ASP A 43 -0.76 -9.74 19.57
C ASP A 43 -1.79 -8.62 19.80
N VAL A 44 -2.97 -8.77 19.19
CA VAL A 44 -4.02 -7.73 19.20
C VAL A 44 -4.92 -7.88 20.42
N LEU A 45 -5.16 -9.11 20.85
CA LEU A 45 -6.06 -9.41 21.95
C LEU A 45 -5.39 -10.43 22.86
N ASN A 46 -4.66 -9.87 23.81
CA ASN A 46 -3.97 -10.63 24.82
C ASN A 46 -4.94 -10.93 25.98
N THR A 47 -5.35 -12.20 26.13
CA THR A 47 -6.28 -12.61 27.19
C THR A 47 -5.58 -12.89 28.53
N ASN A 48 -4.28 -12.63 28.66
CA ASN A 48 -3.48 -12.93 29.85
C ASN A 48 -3.97 -12.20 31.11
N PHE A 49 -4.76 -11.14 30.96
CA PHE A 49 -5.35 -10.40 32.09
C PHE A 49 -6.60 -11.07 32.68
N LEU A 50 -7.20 -12.05 31.99
CA LEU A 50 -8.52 -12.62 32.31
C LEU A 50 -8.51 -14.15 32.48
N SER A 51 -7.42 -14.84 32.13
CA SER A 51 -7.31 -16.30 32.17
C SER A 51 -5.95 -16.76 32.74
N LEU A 52 -5.96 -17.87 33.47
CA LEU A 52 -4.77 -18.57 33.98
C LEU A 52 -3.97 -19.28 32.86
N VAL A 53 -4.52 -19.30 31.65
CA VAL A 53 -3.96 -19.89 30.43
C VAL A 53 -3.78 -18.73 29.45
N THR A 54 -2.53 -18.41 29.14
CA THR A 54 -2.16 -17.33 28.23
C THR A 54 -2.43 -17.77 26.78
N GLU A 55 -3.58 -17.39 26.23
CA GLU A 55 -3.87 -17.61 24.82
C GLU A 55 -4.08 -16.25 24.15
N THR A 56 -3.12 -15.84 23.33
CA THR A 56 -3.29 -14.74 22.38
C THR A 56 -4.46 -15.08 21.46
N ALA A 57 -5.48 -14.24 21.43
CA ALA A 57 -6.69 -14.51 20.65
C ALA A 57 -6.60 -14.02 19.20
N VAL A 58 -5.69 -13.11 18.87
CA VAL A 58 -5.33 -12.82 17.47
C VAL A 58 -3.83 -12.55 17.46
N ASN A 59 -3.07 -13.49 16.92
CA ASN A 59 -1.65 -13.31 16.63
C ASN A 59 -1.45 -13.23 15.12
N VAL A 60 -0.67 -12.25 14.67
CA VAL A 60 -0.22 -12.12 13.29
C VAL A 60 1.29 -11.97 13.33
N SER A 61 2.01 -12.90 12.71
CA SER A 61 3.45 -12.85 12.60
C SER A 61 3.91 -13.02 11.16
N SER A 62 5.04 -12.42 10.82
CA SER A 62 5.66 -12.49 9.49
C SER A 62 7.10 -12.02 9.56
N SER A 63 7.98 -12.64 8.77
CA SER A 63 9.37 -12.21 8.64
C SER A 63 9.49 -10.89 7.88
N THR A 64 8.75 -10.72 6.79
CA THR A 64 8.75 -9.48 6.00
C THR A 64 7.36 -9.19 5.45
N ILE A 65 6.87 -7.97 5.65
CA ILE A 65 5.69 -7.43 4.97
C ILE A 65 6.12 -6.23 4.15
N TYR A 66 5.99 -6.33 2.83
CA TYR A 66 6.37 -5.26 1.91
C TYR A 66 5.18 -4.74 1.12
N SER A 67 5.13 -3.43 0.94
CA SER A 67 4.23 -2.74 0.01
C SER A 67 4.95 -1.63 -0.73
N GLU A 68 4.57 -1.41 -1.98
CA GLU A 68 4.97 -0.24 -2.77
C GLU A 68 3.78 0.26 -3.58
N ALA A 69 3.59 1.58 -3.53
CA ALA A 69 2.68 2.31 -4.40
C ALA A 69 3.50 3.30 -5.23
N SER A 70 3.27 3.33 -6.54
CA SER A 70 3.92 4.27 -7.46
C SER A 70 2.90 4.84 -8.44
N VAL A 71 3.01 6.15 -8.68
CA VAL A 71 2.28 6.84 -9.74
C VAL A 71 3.32 7.54 -10.60
N SER A 72 3.17 7.41 -11.92
CA SER A 72 4.04 8.06 -12.88
C SER A 72 3.30 8.57 -14.12
N GLY A 73 3.87 9.56 -14.80
CA GLY A 73 3.31 10.05 -16.06
C GLY A 73 3.34 11.57 -16.17
N ASP A 74 2.52 12.06 -17.09
CA ASP A 74 2.22 13.48 -17.29
C ASP A 74 0.71 13.60 -17.60
N TYR A 75 0.21 14.82 -17.78
CA TYR A 75 -1.16 15.09 -18.16
C TYR A 75 -1.64 14.17 -19.31
N GLY A 76 -2.77 13.49 -19.11
CA GLY A 76 -3.37 12.55 -20.07
C GLY A 76 -2.66 11.19 -20.20
N SER A 77 -1.62 10.95 -19.40
CA SER A 77 -0.78 9.73 -19.46
C SER A 77 -0.35 9.26 -18.06
N LEU A 78 -1.13 9.60 -17.03
CA LEU A 78 -0.86 9.12 -15.68
C LEU A 78 -1.15 7.62 -15.58
N ASN A 79 -0.24 6.90 -14.93
CA ASN A 79 -0.33 5.48 -14.66
C ASN A 79 0.04 5.19 -13.21
N ALA A 80 -0.60 4.19 -12.64
CA ALA A 80 -0.37 3.75 -11.28
C ALA A 80 0.03 2.27 -11.24
N MET A 81 0.89 1.93 -10.30
CA MET A 81 1.37 0.58 -10.06
C MET A 81 1.45 0.31 -8.56
N GLY A 82 0.90 -0.83 -8.15
CA GLY A 82 0.96 -1.30 -6.77
C GLY A 82 1.54 -2.71 -6.71
N THR A 83 2.39 -2.97 -5.72
CA THR A 83 2.93 -4.31 -5.46
C THR A 83 3.04 -4.55 -3.96
N SER A 84 2.83 -5.80 -3.54
CA SER A 84 3.10 -6.23 -2.17
C SER A 84 3.51 -7.68 -2.13
N TYR A 85 4.23 -8.07 -1.08
CA TYR A 85 4.47 -9.47 -0.74
C TYR A 85 4.57 -9.63 0.77
N VAL A 86 4.36 -10.85 1.24
CA VAL A 86 4.51 -11.22 2.64
C VAL A 86 5.35 -12.50 2.73
N GLU A 87 6.35 -12.54 3.61
CA GLU A 87 7.19 -13.70 3.88
C GLU A 87 6.78 -14.34 5.21
N ASP A 88 6.73 -15.68 5.23
CA ASP A 88 6.50 -16.47 6.44
C ASP A 88 5.30 -16.01 7.28
N LEU A 89 4.18 -15.68 6.61
CA LEU A 89 2.95 -15.26 7.28
C LEU A 89 2.41 -16.41 8.16
N SER A 90 2.22 -16.14 9.44
CA SER A 90 1.46 -16.97 10.35
C SER A 90 0.37 -16.15 11.01
N ILE A 91 -0.85 -16.67 11.01
CA ILE A 91 -2.00 -16.05 11.66
C ILE A 91 -2.62 -17.09 12.57
N ASN A 92 -2.66 -16.81 13.87
CA ASN A 92 -3.37 -17.63 14.85
C ASN A 92 -4.59 -16.84 15.35
N LEU A 93 -5.75 -17.48 15.24
CA LEU A 93 -7.04 -16.88 15.57
C LEU A 93 -7.69 -17.68 16.69
N PHE A 94 -7.97 -16.99 17.78
CA PHE A 94 -8.80 -17.39 18.91
C PHE A 94 -8.40 -18.75 19.50
N GLY A 95 -7.10 -19.08 19.49
CA GLY A 95 -6.60 -20.36 19.98
C GLY A 95 -7.01 -21.57 19.15
N LEU A 96 -7.60 -21.36 17.95
CA LEU A 96 -8.00 -22.43 17.04
C LEU A 96 -6.83 -23.06 16.29
N GLY A 97 -5.62 -22.56 16.52
CA GLY A 97 -4.39 -22.96 15.83
C GLY A 97 -4.02 -21.99 14.72
N GLU A 98 -2.87 -22.24 14.13
CA GLU A 98 -2.39 -21.50 12.96
C GLU A 98 -3.28 -21.77 11.75
N LEU A 99 -3.59 -20.72 11.01
CA LEU A 99 -4.38 -20.76 9.80
C LEU A 99 -3.62 -21.51 8.70
N ASP A 100 -4.21 -22.56 8.14
CA ASP A 100 -3.66 -23.25 6.97
C ASP A 100 -3.84 -22.38 5.71
N LEU A 101 -2.85 -21.54 5.43
CA LEU A 101 -2.84 -20.62 4.28
C LEU A 101 -3.00 -21.35 2.94
N ALA A 102 -2.46 -22.57 2.82
CA ALA A 102 -2.57 -23.37 1.59
C ALA A 102 -4.02 -23.80 1.33
N SER A 103 -4.76 -24.15 2.39
CA SER A 103 -6.19 -24.48 2.28
C SER A 103 -7.06 -23.29 1.85
N LEU A 104 -6.59 -22.05 2.10
CA LEU A 104 -7.24 -20.81 1.69
C LEU A 104 -6.92 -20.41 0.24
N GLY A 105 -6.14 -21.21 -0.48
CA GLY A 105 -5.76 -20.94 -1.87
C GLY A 105 -4.58 -19.97 -2.00
N LEU A 106 -3.85 -19.69 -0.91
CA LEU A 106 -2.60 -18.94 -0.97
C LEU A 106 -1.51 -19.85 -1.51
N GLN A 107 -0.85 -19.40 -2.57
CA GLN A 107 0.33 -20.07 -3.10
C GLN A 107 1.55 -19.41 -2.47
N VAL A 108 2.30 -20.22 -1.73
CA VAL A 108 3.63 -19.87 -1.24
C VAL A 108 4.63 -20.34 -2.29
N ASP A 109 5.53 -19.47 -2.72
CA ASP A 109 6.58 -19.85 -3.66
C ASP A 109 7.72 -20.64 -2.99
N ALA A 110 8.78 -20.95 -3.76
CA ALA A 110 9.91 -21.71 -3.25
C ALA A 110 10.78 -20.93 -2.24
N ASP A 111 10.62 -19.60 -2.18
CA ASP A 111 11.36 -18.69 -1.32
C ASP A 111 10.50 -18.26 -0.10
N CYS A 112 9.40 -18.97 0.18
CA CYS A 112 8.43 -18.66 1.23
C CYS A 112 7.71 -17.30 1.06
N LEU A 113 7.75 -16.71 -0.15
CA LEU A 113 7.02 -15.50 -0.46
C LEU A 113 5.56 -15.82 -0.80
N ILE A 114 4.66 -15.05 -0.21
CA ILE A 114 3.26 -14.99 -0.55
C ILE A 114 3.06 -13.75 -1.43
N GLN A 115 2.87 -14.00 -2.72
CA GLN A 115 2.47 -13.00 -3.70
C GLN A 115 1.08 -13.33 -4.21
N THR A 116 0.10 -12.50 -3.88
CA THR A 116 -1.29 -12.68 -4.32
C THR A 116 -1.64 -11.74 -5.46
N SER A 117 -2.64 -12.12 -6.25
CA SER A 117 -3.29 -11.18 -7.16
C SER A 117 -3.84 -9.98 -6.38
N PRO A 118 -3.91 -8.78 -7.00
CA PRO A 118 -4.51 -7.62 -6.35
C PRO A 118 -5.91 -7.92 -5.79
N ASN A 119 -6.16 -7.45 -4.57
CA ASN A 119 -7.41 -7.61 -3.82
C ASN A 119 -7.79 -9.08 -3.57
N PHE A 120 -6.82 -9.92 -3.20
CA PHE A 120 -7.10 -11.30 -2.82
C PHE A 120 -7.81 -11.34 -1.46
N GLU A 121 -9.06 -11.78 -1.45
CA GLU A 121 -9.90 -11.80 -0.25
C GLU A 121 -10.23 -13.23 0.18
N VAL A 122 -10.06 -13.50 1.47
CA VAL A 122 -10.52 -14.71 2.16
C VAL A 122 -11.62 -14.29 3.13
N LEU A 123 -12.86 -14.68 2.81
CA LEU A 123 -14.02 -14.46 3.65
C LEU A 123 -14.17 -15.57 4.68
N ASN A 124 -14.65 -15.22 5.87
CA ASN A 124 -14.91 -16.16 6.97
C ASN A 124 -13.70 -17.04 7.27
N VAL A 125 -12.56 -16.41 7.51
CA VAL A 125 -11.29 -17.07 7.80
C VAL A 125 -11.47 -18.04 8.98
N SER A 126 -11.01 -19.29 8.83
CA SER A 126 -11.23 -20.37 9.82
C SER A 126 -12.70 -20.65 10.17
N GLY A 127 -13.65 -20.30 9.28
CA GLY A 127 -15.09 -20.48 9.52
C GLY A 127 -15.71 -19.43 10.46
N ILE A 128 -14.95 -18.38 10.81
CA ILE A 128 -15.40 -17.32 11.72
C ILE A 128 -16.20 -16.29 10.92
N ALA A 129 -17.51 -16.26 11.13
CA ALA A 129 -18.37 -15.29 10.46
C ALA A 129 -17.96 -13.85 10.81
N GLY A 130 -17.81 -13.01 9.80
CA GLY A 130 -17.45 -11.60 9.97
C GLY A 130 -15.95 -11.32 10.06
N LEU A 131 -15.09 -12.34 9.98
CA LEU A 131 -13.65 -12.16 9.85
C LEU A 131 -13.22 -12.28 8.39
N ASN A 132 -12.65 -11.20 7.86
CA ASN A 132 -12.14 -11.15 6.49
C ASN A 132 -10.65 -10.85 6.49
N LEU A 133 -9.89 -11.57 5.66
CA LEU A 133 -8.49 -11.30 5.38
C LEU A 133 -8.38 -10.85 3.91
N ILE A 134 -7.78 -9.68 3.69
CA ILE A 134 -7.46 -9.16 2.37
C ILE A 134 -5.95 -9.04 2.27
N LEU A 135 -5.35 -9.66 1.26
CA LEU A 135 -3.94 -9.53 0.93
C LEU A 135 -3.78 -8.77 -0.39
N ASN A 136 -2.73 -7.94 -0.45
CA ASN A 136 -2.45 -7.08 -1.61
C ASN A 136 -3.66 -6.23 -2.00
N GLU A 137 -4.29 -5.55 -1.04
CA GLU A 137 -5.39 -4.63 -1.33
C GLU A 137 -4.83 -3.45 -2.13
N GLN A 138 -5.31 -3.26 -3.35
CA GLN A 138 -4.91 -2.16 -4.21
C GLN A 138 -6.14 -1.33 -4.56
N TYR A 139 -6.07 -0.06 -4.22
CA TYR A 139 -7.11 0.91 -4.52
C TYR A 139 -6.49 2.19 -5.08
N GLY A 140 -7.22 2.87 -5.92
CA GLY A 140 -6.71 4.05 -6.60
C GLY A 140 -7.62 4.45 -7.73
N GLU A 141 -7.45 5.68 -8.18
CA GLU A 141 -8.17 6.20 -9.34
C GLU A 141 -7.19 6.93 -10.23
N CYS A 142 -7.34 6.79 -11.55
CA CYS A 142 -6.54 7.52 -12.52
C CYS A 142 -7.42 8.18 -13.56
N THR A 143 -7.19 9.46 -13.74
CA THR A 143 -7.80 10.38 -14.69
C THR A 143 -6.68 11.11 -15.42
N ASP A 144 -7.02 11.93 -16.40
CA ASP A 144 -6.03 12.71 -17.16
C ASP A 144 -5.24 13.71 -16.30
N MET A 145 -5.79 14.14 -15.16
CA MET A 145 -5.20 15.18 -14.30
C MET A 145 -4.78 14.67 -12.92
N PHE A 146 -5.28 13.51 -12.50
CA PHE A 146 -5.09 13.00 -11.16
C PHE A 146 -4.95 11.50 -11.21
N CYS A 147 -3.96 10.95 -10.52
CA CYS A 147 -3.79 9.52 -10.38
C CYS A 147 -3.24 9.19 -9.00
N SER A 148 -3.86 8.20 -8.35
CA SER A 148 -3.51 7.75 -7.01
C SER A 148 -3.40 6.23 -6.96
N MET A 149 -2.59 5.75 -6.02
CA MET A 149 -2.43 4.34 -5.73
C MET A 149 -2.18 4.16 -4.24
N GLY A 150 -3.03 3.38 -3.60
CA GLY A 150 -2.86 2.87 -2.26
C GLY A 150 -2.70 1.36 -2.31
N VAL A 151 -1.73 0.85 -1.55
CA VAL A 151 -1.48 -0.58 -1.39
C VAL A 151 -1.44 -0.91 0.08
N ASN A 152 -2.24 -1.90 0.50
CA ASN A 152 -2.13 -2.54 1.80
C ASN A 152 -1.67 -3.98 1.58
N ALA A 153 -0.51 -4.34 2.11
CA ALA A 153 0.01 -5.70 1.99
C ALA A 153 -0.90 -6.71 2.70
N LEU A 154 -1.34 -6.37 3.91
CA LEU A 154 -2.24 -7.20 4.72
C LEU A 154 -3.31 -6.34 5.40
N ARG A 155 -4.57 -6.74 5.27
CA ARG A 155 -5.70 -6.18 5.99
C ARG A 155 -6.55 -7.28 6.62
N LEU A 156 -6.70 -7.25 7.94
CA LEU A 156 -7.62 -8.10 8.69
C LEU A 156 -8.80 -7.26 9.17
N SER A 157 -10.00 -7.59 8.71
CA SER A 157 -11.23 -6.90 9.05
C SER A 157 -12.13 -7.77 9.92
N PHE A 158 -12.60 -7.18 11.02
CA PHE A 158 -13.54 -7.77 11.96
C PHE A 158 -14.86 -7.00 11.83
N ASN A 159 -15.90 -7.69 11.40
CA ASN A 159 -17.25 -7.17 11.28
C ASN A 159 -18.19 -8.03 12.11
N ALA A 160 -18.46 -7.56 13.32
CA ALA A 160 -19.32 -8.19 14.29
C ALA A 160 -18.96 -9.66 14.58
N VAL A 161 -17.67 -9.94 14.76
CA VAL A 161 -17.19 -11.29 15.12
C VAL A 161 -17.68 -11.63 16.53
N ASP A 162 -18.47 -12.69 16.65
CA ASP A 162 -19.03 -13.16 17.92
C ASP A 162 -17.99 -14.01 18.67
N LEU A 163 -17.42 -13.43 19.73
CA LEU A 163 -16.42 -14.09 20.57
C LEU A 163 -17.03 -15.14 21.51
N THR A 164 -18.33 -15.03 21.82
CA THR A 164 -19.03 -15.96 22.73
C THR A 164 -19.23 -17.33 22.06
N GLY A 165 -19.50 -17.32 20.75
CA GLY A 165 -19.61 -18.53 19.92
C GLY A 165 -18.28 -19.28 19.73
N LEU A 166 -17.14 -18.63 19.97
CA LEU A 166 -15.80 -19.22 19.86
C LEU A 166 -15.31 -19.86 21.18
N GLY A 167 -16.15 -19.86 22.23
CA GLY A 167 -15.80 -20.47 23.52
C GLY A 167 -14.80 -19.66 24.35
N LEU A 168 -14.46 -18.45 23.93
CA LEU A 168 -13.58 -17.56 24.66
C LEU A 168 -14.38 -16.80 25.73
N ASN A 169 -14.25 -17.22 26.99
CA ASN A 169 -14.81 -16.49 28.13
C ASN A 169 -13.87 -15.34 28.51
N ILE A 170 -13.85 -14.30 27.67
CA ILE A 170 -13.09 -13.08 27.92
C ILE A 170 -13.93 -12.25 28.90
N GLY A 171 -13.71 -12.47 30.21
CA GLY A 171 -14.54 -11.98 31.31
C GLY A 171 -15.43 -10.76 31.01
N ASN A 172 -16.75 -10.97 31.01
CA ASN A 172 -17.80 -9.96 30.79
C ASN A 172 -17.72 -9.14 29.48
N LEU A 173 -16.84 -9.46 28.53
CA LEU A 173 -16.89 -8.93 27.16
C LEU A 173 -17.89 -9.75 26.35
N ASP A 174 -19.18 -9.62 26.69
CA ASP A 174 -20.29 -9.93 25.79
C ASP A 174 -20.26 -8.89 24.66
N GLY A 175 -19.38 -9.10 23.68
CA GLY A 175 -19.04 -8.08 22.71
C GLY A 175 -18.78 -8.67 21.32
N LEU A 176 -19.38 -8.04 20.32
CA LEU A 176 -19.06 -8.24 18.92
C LEU A 176 -17.75 -7.49 18.62
N LEU A 177 -16.70 -8.20 18.19
CA LEU A 177 -15.44 -7.59 17.80
C LEU A 177 -15.61 -6.91 16.44
N ASN A 178 -15.26 -5.62 16.40
CA ASN A 178 -15.30 -4.78 15.21
C ASN A 178 -14.01 -3.99 15.08
N GLY A 179 -13.49 -3.88 13.86
CA GLY A 179 -12.30 -3.09 13.57
C GLY A 179 -11.54 -3.59 12.36
N ASP A 180 -10.51 -2.86 11.97
CA ASP A 180 -9.61 -3.24 10.88
C ASP A 180 -8.16 -3.11 11.37
N ILE A 181 -7.33 -4.06 10.96
CA ILE A 181 -5.88 -4.04 11.13
C ILE A 181 -5.29 -4.00 9.75
N VAL A 182 -4.48 -2.98 9.46
CA VAL A 182 -3.82 -2.79 8.17
C VAL A 182 -2.31 -2.72 8.41
N ILE A 183 -1.54 -3.54 7.71
CA ILE A 183 -0.08 -3.64 7.84
C ILE A 183 0.55 -3.56 6.44
N GLY A 184 1.67 -2.84 6.34
CA GLY A 184 2.33 -2.58 5.05
C GLY A 184 1.46 -1.67 4.17
N HIS A 185 1.19 -0.45 4.66
CA HIS A 185 0.46 0.55 3.88
C HIS A 185 1.45 1.44 3.10
N SER A 186 1.18 1.66 1.82
CA SER A 186 1.87 2.64 0.99
C SER A 186 0.89 3.42 0.13
N TYR A 187 1.13 4.71 -0.04
CA TYR A 187 0.28 5.60 -0.83
C TYR A 187 1.11 6.55 -1.67
N ALA A 188 0.76 6.64 -2.96
CA ALA A 188 1.34 7.58 -3.90
C ALA A 188 0.25 8.31 -4.67
N GLU A 189 0.48 9.59 -4.95
CA GLU A 189 -0.46 10.44 -5.66
C GLU A 189 0.30 11.43 -6.54
N LEU A 190 -0.20 11.65 -7.75
CA LEU A 190 0.23 12.72 -8.64
C LEU A 190 -0.98 13.47 -9.18
N THR A 191 -0.88 14.80 -9.12
CA THR A 191 -1.79 15.71 -9.82
C THR A 191 -1.00 16.42 -10.91
N ALA A 192 -1.42 16.23 -12.16
CA ALA A 192 -0.91 16.97 -13.30
C ALA A 192 -1.63 18.32 -13.42
N GLN A 193 -0.86 19.40 -13.60
CA GLN A 193 -1.39 20.73 -13.83
C GLN A 193 -1.16 21.13 -15.28
N ILE A 194 -2.22 21.59 -15.97
CA ILE A 194 -2.07 22.28 -17.24
C ILE A 194 -1.53 23.68 -16.94
N ASN A 195 -0.25 23.90 -17.21
CA ASN A 195 0.31 25.25 -17.25
C ASN A 195 -0.13 25.91 -18.56
N GLU A 196 -1.31 26.55 -18.56
CA GLU A 196 -1.73 27.38 -19.68
C GLU A 196 -0.69 28.48 -19.92
N VAL A 197 -0.16 28.57 -21.15
CA VAL A 197 0.76 29.65 -21.51
C VAL A 197 0.02 30.99 -21.32
N PRO A 198 0.53 31.93 -20.51
CA PRO A 198 -0.16 33.19 -20.27
C PRO A 198 -0.48 33.89 -21.58
N ALA A 199 -1.76 34.14 -21.84
CA ALA A 199 -2.25 34.82 -23.06
C ALA A 199 -1.46 36.10 -23.44
N PRO A 200 -0.94 36.93 -22.49
CA PRO A 200 -0.11 38.08 -22.85
C PRO A 200 1.17 37.73 -23.61
N ALA A 201 1.81 36.60 -23.29
CA ALA A 201 3.05 36.17 -23.95
C ALA A 201 2.78 35.66 -25.37
N THR A 202 1.69 34.92 -25.56
CA THR A 202 1.24 34.41 -26.86
C THR A 202 0.86 35.54 -27.81
N LEU A 203 0.14 36.56 -27.31
CA LEU A 203 -0.18 37.77 -28.07
C LEU A 203 1.09 38.56 -28.42
N GLY A 204 2.04 38.66 -27.49
CA GLY A 204 3.34 39.29 -27.74
C GLY A 204 4.12 38.62 -28.87
N ILE A 205 4.26 37.29 -28.84
CA ILE A 205 4.95 36.53 -29.89
C ILE A 205 4.21 36.64 -31.23
N PHE A 206 2.88 36.51 -31.22
CA PHE A 206 2.07 36.67 -32.43
C PHE A 206 2.24 38.06 -33.05
N SER A 207 2.26 39.12 -32.23
CA SER A 207 2.48 40.50 -32.70
C SER A 207 3.87 40.70 -33.30
N LEU A 208 4.90 40.11 -32.70
CA LEU A 208 6.28 40.14 -33.21
C LEU A 208 6.41 39.40 -34.54
N VAL A 209 5.77 38.23 -34.69
CA VAL A 209 5.73 37.48 -35.95
C VAL A 209 5.04 38.29 -37.04
N MET A 210 3.90 38.92 -36.74
CA MET A 210 3.20 39.78 -37.70
C MET A 210 4.02 41.02 -38.09
N LEU A 211 4.72 41.64 -37.14
CA LEU A 211 5.62 42.77 -37.42
C LEU A 211 6.78 42.35 -38.33
N ALA A 212 7.42 41.21 -38.05
CA ALA A 212 8.51 40.67 -38.85
C ALA A 212 8.05 40.35 -40.29
N LEU A 213 6.87 39.74 -40.45
CA LEU A 213 6.27 39.48 -41.76
C LEU A 213 5.96 40.79 -42.50
N GLY A 214 5.43 41.81 -41.82
CA GLY A 214 5.19 43.13 -42.40
C GLY A 214 6.47 43.83 -42.88
N LEU A 215 7.55 43.74 -42.11
CA LEU A 215 8.86 44.30 -42.48
C LEU A 215 9.53 43.52 -43.61
N SER A 216 9.37 42.20 -43.65
CA SER A 216 9.93 41.35 -44.73
C SER A 216 9.30 41.64 -46.09
N LYS A 217 7.97 41.86 -46.16
CA LYS A 217 7.27 42.25 -47.40
C LYS A 217 7.69 43.64 -47.90
N ARG A 218 8.15 44.52 -47.00
CA ARG A 218 8.58 45.88 -47.35
C ARG A 218 9.96 45.94 -48.01
N LYS A 219 10.80 44.92 -47.82
CA LYS A 219 12.09 44.77 -48.51
C LYS A 219 12.00 44.10 -49.90
N SER A 220 10.84 43.56 -50.28
CA SER A 220 10.61 42.91 -51.58
C SER A 220 9.91 43.82 -52.59
N LYS A 221 10.15 45.13 -52.51
CA LYS A 221 9.76 46.15 -53.48
C LYS A 221 10.97 47.02 -53.83
#